data_AF-A0A4R9AHU4-F1
#
_entry.id   AF-A0A4R9AHU4-F1
#
_cell.length_a   1.000
_cell.length_b   1.000
_cell.length_c   1.000
_cell.angle_alpha   90.00
_cell.angle_beta   90.00
_cell.angle_gamma   90.00
#
_symmetry.space_group_name_H-M   'P 1'
#
loop_
_entity.id
_entity.type
_entity.pdbx_description
1 polymer ?
#
loop_
_entity_poly.entity_id
_entity_poly.type
_entity_poly.pdbx_seq_one_letter_code
_entity_poly.pdbx_strand_id
1 'polypeptide(L)'
;MTDFPEGGRQASYILLDAVSTWDTTATDDTNSSAMNLALTRMNEVDAVTATLDDNDQLSLDASNLLGGTIVSMNWLIEQLAQERHQSRHSVIMNLREFLAA
;
A
#
# COMPACT_ATOMS: atom_id res chain seq x y z
N MET A 1 -5.06 -15.30 13.21
CA MET A 1 -4.30 -15.34 11.95
C MET A 1 -5.26 -14.88 10.88
N THR A 2 -5.09 -13.68 10.35
CA THR A 2 -6.00 -13.13 9.34
C THR A 2 -5.74 -13.92 8.06
N ASP A 3 -6.73 -14.71 7.62
CA ASP A 3 -6.59 -15.54 6.42
C ASP A 3 -6.64 -14.61 5.20
N PHE A 4 -5.47 -14.13 4.79
CA PHE A 4 -5.33 -13.25 3.64
C PHE A 4 -5.44 -14.07 2.36
N PRO A 5 -6.31 -13.69 1.40
CA PRO A 5 -6.25 -14.23 0.06
C PRO A 5 -4.83 -14.11 -0.53
N GLU A 6 -4.40 -15.09 -1.30
CA GLU A 6 -3.04 -15.15 -1.87
C GLU A 6 -2.65 -13.84 -2.57
N GLY A 7 -3.52 -13.32 -3.44
CA GLY A 7 -3.29 -12.07 -4.17
C GLY A 7 -3.08 -10.87 -3.24
N GLY A 8 -3.87 -10.76 -2.17
CA GLY A 8 -3.68 -9.71 -1.17
C GLY A 8 -2.35 -9.80 -0.41
N ARG A 9 -1.89 -11.02 -0.14
CA ARG A 9 -0.57 -11.23 0.48
C ARG A 9 0.56 -10.86 -0.49
N GLN A 10 0.48 -11.28 -1.75
CA GLN A 10 1.47 -10.97 -2.77
C GLN A 10 1.55 -9.46 -3.04
N ALA A 11 0.40 -8.78 -3.19
CA ALA A 11 0.33 -7.33 -3.32
C ALA A 11 0.98 -6.62 -2.11
N SER A 12 0.80 -7.14 -0.90
CA SER A 12 1.46 -6.59 0.30
C SER A 12 2.99 -6.67 0.21
N TYR A 13 3.53 -7.80 -0.26
CA TYR A 13 4.98 -7.96 -0.42
C TYR A 13 5.54 -7.02 -1.47
N ILE A 14 4.85 -6.84 -2.60
CA ILE A 14 5.27 -5.90 -3.64
C ILE A 14 5.31 -4.45 -3.10
N LEU A 15 4.33 -4.04 -2.27
CA LEU A 15 4.38 -2.72 -1.62
C LEU A 15 5.59 -2.58 -0.70
N LEU A 16 5.89 -3.61 0.09
CA LEU A 16 7.03 -3.59 1.00
C LEU A 16 8.36 -3.58 0.25
N ASP A 17 8.47 -4.31 -0.86
CA ASP A 17 9.63 -4.26 -1.76
C ASP A 17 9.83 -2.85 -2.32
N ALA A 18 8.73 -2.18 -2.72
CA ALA A 18 8.76 -0.80 -3.19
C ALA A 18 9.27 0.16 -2.11
N VAL A 19 8.78 0.03 -0.87
CA VAL A 19 9.26 0.81 0.28
C VAL A 19 10.73 0.52 0.58
N SER A 20 11.16 -0.75 0.51
CA SER A 20 12.55 -1.13 0.74
C SER A 20 13.51 -0.60 -0.33
N THR A 21 13.01 -0.37 -1.54
CA THR A 21 13.79 0.17 -2.66
C THR A 21 13.74 1.69 -2.70
N TRP A 22 12.78 2.30 -2.00
CA TRP A 22 12.62 3.74 -1.93
C TRP A 22 13.80 4.38 -1.20
N ASP A 23 14.54 5.22 -1.91
CA ASP A 23 15.66 5.96 -1.35
C ASP A 23 15.26 7.44 -1.24
N THR A 24 15.11 7.91 0.00
CA THR A 24 14.74 9.30 0.30
C THR A 24 15.82 10.32 -0.05
N THR A 25 17.01 9.84 -0.42
CA THR A 25 18.18 10.66 -0.80
C THR A 25 18.54 10.53 -2.29
N ALA A 26 17.89 9.63 -3.02
CA ALA A 26 18.13 9.43 -4.45
C ALA A 26 17.45 10.49 -5.31
N THR A 27 17.92 10.60 -6.56
CA THR A 27 17.28 11.39 -7.61
C THR A 27 15.89 10.83 -7.97
N ASP A 28 14.98 11.70 -8.40
CA ASP A 28 13.60 11.36 -8.77
C ASP A 28 13.48 10.16 -9.75
N ASP A 29 14.46 9.97 -10.64
CA ASP A 29 14.49 8.90 -11.64
C ASP A 29 14.56 7.49 -11.02
N THR A 30 15.28 7.33 -9.90
CA THR A 30 15.43 6.03 -9.23
C THR A 30 14.15 5.60 -8.54
N ASN A 31 13.52 6.52 -7.80
CA ASN A 31 12.26 6.26 -7.10
C ASN A 31 11.10 6.04 -8.10
N SER A 32 11.09 6.78 -9.21
CA SER A 32 10.12 6.57 -10.29
C SER A 32 10.25 5.18 -10.93
N SER A 33 11.48 4.69 -11.12
CA SER A 33 11.74 3.35 -11.66
C SER A 33 11.28 2.24 -10.72
N ALA A 34 11.53 2.39 -9.41
CA ALA A 34 11.05 1.47 -8.39
C ALA A 34 9.52 1.41 -8.32
N MET A 35 8.85 2.58 -8.40
CA MET A 35 7.40 2.67 -8.45
C MET A 35 6.83 1.97 -9.70
N ASN A 36 7.41 2.19 -10.88
CA ASN A 36 6.96 1.55 -12.11
C ASN A 36 7.10 0.03 -12.07
N LEU A 37 8.19 -0.47 -11.47
CA LEU A 37 8.37 -1.91 -11.27
C LEU A 37 7.31 -2.48 -10.31
N ALA A 38 7.02 -1.77 -9.22
CA ALA A 38 5.96 -2.16 -8.29
C ALA A 38 4.60 -2.22 -8.99
N LEU A 39 4.23 -1.20 -9.76
CA LEU A 39 2.99 -1.18 -10.54
C LEU A 39 2.91 -2.34 -11.54
N THR A 40 4.01 -2.65 -12.22
CA THR A 40 4.09 -3.79 -13.15
C THR A 40 3.78 -5.10 -12.41
N ARG A 41 4.43 -5.34 -11.26
CA ARG A 41 4.21 -6.54 -10.45
C ARG A 41 2.82 -6.60 -9.83
N MET A 42 2.23 -5.45 -9.49
CA MET A 42 0.84 -5.40 -9.00
C MET A 42 -0.15 -5.91 -10.03
N ASN A 43 0.07 -5.60 -11.30
CA ASN A 43 -0.75 -6.11 -12.39
C ASN A 43 -0.58 -7.64 -12.57
N GLU A 44 0.63 -8.16 -12.37
CA GLU A 44 0.91 -9.61 -12.47
C GLU A 44 0.18 -10.45 -11.41
N VAL A 45 -0.22 -9.83 -10.29
CA VAL A 45 -0.91 -10.50 -9.17
C VAL A 45 -2.37 -10.09 -9.02
N ASP A 46 -2.95 -9.42 -10.03
CA ASP A 46 -4.32 -8.94 -10.01
C ASP A 46 -4.64 -8.13 -8.74
N ALA A 47 -3.73 -7.23 -8.35
CA ALA A 47 -3.88 -6.41 -7.16
C ALA A 47 -5.09 -5.45 -7.28
N VAL A 48 -5.38 -5.03 -8.51
CA VAL A 48 -6.58 -4.30 -8.91
C VAL A 48 -7.12 -4.94 -10.17
N THR A 49 -8.39 -5.33 -10.17
CA THR A 49 -9.07 -5.86 -11.35
C THR A 49 -10.10 -4.87 -11.86
N ALA A 50 -10.21 -4.76 -13.17
CA ALA A 50 -11.16 -3.89 -13.86
C ALA A 50 -12.08 -4.76 -14.73
N THR A 51 -13.39 -4.63 -14.53
CA THR A 51 -14.39 -5.39 -15.27
C THR A 51 -15.36 -4.43 -15.92
N LEU A 52 -15.53 -4.56 -17.25
CA LEU A 52 -16.56 -3.86 -18.01
C LEU A 52 -17.74 -4.80 -18.20
N ASP A 53 -18.94 -4.38 -17.80
CA ASP A 53 -20.16 -5.17 -18.03
C ASP A 53 -20.79 -4.91 -19.40
N ASP A 54 -21.86 -5.64 -19.72
CA ASP A 54 -22.59 -5.53 -20.99
C ASP A 54 -23.28 -4.16 -21.19
N ASN A 55 -23.34 -3.32 -20.15
CA ASN A 55 -23.92 -1.97 -20.18
C ASN A 55 -22.84 -0.86 -20.23
N ASP A 56 -21.60 -1.22 -20.57
CA ASP A 56 -20.43 -0.34 -20.53
C ASP A 56 -20.15 0.26 -19.13
N GLN A 57 -20.57 -0.41 -18.05
CA GLN A 57 -20.25 0.00 -16.69
C GLN A 57 -18.92 -0.59 -16.24
N LEU A 58 -17.98 0.29 -15.89
CA LEU A 58 -16.68 -0.08 -15.33
C LEU A 58 -16.79 -0.30 -13.82
N SER A 59 -16.46 -1.51 -13.38
CA SER A 59 -16.25 -1.86 -11.97
C SER A 59 -14.78 -2.10 -11.68
N LEU A 60 -14.32 -1.63 -10.52
CA LEU A 60 -12.95 -1.81 -10.04
C LEU A 60 -12.97 -2.57 -8.71
N ASP A 61 -12.22 -3.66 -8.62
CA ASP A 61 -11.97 -4.36 -7.36
C ASP A 61 -10.49 -4.24 -6.99
N ALA A 62 -10.23 -3.49 -5.92
CA ALA A 62 -8.89 -3.27 -5.36
C ALA A 62 -8.73 -3.96 -3.99
N SER A 63 -9.54 -4.97 -3.68
CA SER A 63 -9.54 -5.63 -2.36
C SER A 63 -8.19 -6.25 -2.01
N ASN A 64 -7.50 -6.83 -3.00
CA ASN A 64 -6.16 -7.39 -2.84
C ASN A 64 -5.14 -6.31 -2.44
N LEU A 65 -5.15 -5.16 -3.13
CA LEU A 65 -4.29 -4.03 -2.80
C LEU A 65 -4.61 -3.43 -1.42
N LEU A 66 -5.90 -3.15 -1.16
CA LEU A 66 -6.32 -2.39 0.03
C LEU A 66 -6.20 -3.21 1.31
N GLY A 67 -6.59 -4.49 1.29
CA GLY A 67 -6.59 -5.33 2.48
C GLY A 67 -5.20 -5.41 3.13
N GLY A 68 -4.20 -5.69 2.29
CA GLY A 68 -2.80 -5.78 2.71
C GLY A 68 -2.26 -4.47 3.24
N THR A 69 -2.51 -3.39 2.51
CA THR A 69 -2.12 -2.02 2.88
C THR A 69 -2.68 -1.63 4.24
N ILE A 70 -3.99 -1.85 4.46
CA ILE A 70 -4.66 -1.49 5.71
C ILE A 70 -4.10 -2.27 6.90
N VAL A 71 -3.81 -3.57 6.74
CA VAL A 71 -3.23 -4.37 7.83
C VAL A 71 -1.81 -3.94 8.15
N SER A 72 -0.97 -3.75 7.13
CA SER A 72 0.41 -3.26 7.30
C SER A 72 0.43 -1.88 7.96
N MET A 73 -0.42 -0.95 7.52
CA MET A 73 -0.55 0.38 8.14
C MET A 73 -1.01 0.30 9.59
N ASN A 74 -2.01 -0.54 9.89
CA ASN A 74 -2.50 -0.71 11.26
C ASN A 74 -1.42 -1.23 12.20
N TRP A 75 -0.60 -2.18 11.72
CA TRP A 75 0.53 -2.71 12.46
C TRP A 75 1.61 -1.63 12.68
N LEU A 76 2.00 -0.90 11.63
CA LEU A 76 2.99 0.19 11.73
C LEU A 76 2.56 1.31 12.68
N ILE A 77 1.29 1.73 12.59
CA ILE A 77 0.73 2.76 13.48
C ILE A 77 0.74 2.28 14.93
N GLU A 78 0.45 1.01 15.19
CA GLU A 78 0.50 0.44 16.54
C GLU A 78 1.92 0.47 17.10
N GLN A 79 2.90 0.00 16.32
CA GLN A 79 4.30 0.02 16.74
C GLN A 79 4.79 1.45 17.02
N LEU A 80 4.44 2.40 16.15
CA LEU A 80 4.87 3.79 16.30
C LEU A 80 4.20 4.47 17.51
N ALA A 81 2.93 4.18 17.77
CA ALA A 81 2.21 4.69 18.93
C ALA A 81 2.84 4.20 20.23
N GLN A 82 3.18 2.90 20.29
CA GLN A 82 3.85 2.29 21.44
C GLN A 82 5.23 2.91 21.68
N GLU A 83 6.06 2.98 20.63
CA GLU A 83 7.44 3.49 20.70
C GLU A 83 7.49 4.97 21.10
N ARG A 84 6.54 5.79 20.61
CA ARG A 84 6.48 7.22 20.93
C ARG A 84 5.70 7.54 22.21
N HIS A 85 5.15 6.54 22.89
CA HIS A 85 4.23 6.72 24.02
C HIS A 85 3.06 7.68 23.69
N GLN A 86 2.52 7.57 22.48
CA GLN A 86 1.42 8.41 21.98
C GLN A 86 0.18 7.57 21.65
N SER A 87 -0.98 8.22 21.55
CA SER A 87 -2.18 7.52 21.08
C SER A 87 -2.12 7.25 19.57
N ARG A 88 -2.72 6.13 19.14
CA ARG A 88 -2.91 5.82 17.70
C ARG A 88 -3.52 7.00 16.93
N HIS A 89 -4.50 7.67 17.55
CA HIS A 89 -5.17 8.83 16.97
C HIS A 89 -4.17 9.97 16.67
N SER A 90 -3.25 10.26 17.60
CA SER A 90 -2.24 11.30 17.41
C SER A 90 -1.28 10.95 16.27
N VAL A 91 -0.85 9.69 16.17
CA VAL A 91 -0.01 9.21 15.06
C VAL A 91 -0.71 9.39 13.70
N ILE A 92 -2.00 9.02 13.62
CA ILE A 92 -2.80 9.18 12.40
C ILE A 92 -2.96 10.65 12.01
N MET A 93 -3.20 11.53 12.99
CA MET A 93 -3.31 12.97 12.73
C MET A 93 -1.99 13.53 12.20
N ASN A 94 -0.86 13.20 12.82
CA ASN A 94 0.47 13.62 12.34
C ASN A 94 0.76 13.12 10.91
N LEU A 95 0.35 11.88 10.58
CA LEU A 95 0.52 11.34 9.23
C LEU A 95 -0.34 12.09 8.21
N ARG A 96 -1.58 12.47 8.57
CA ARG A 96 -2.45 13.29 7.72
C ARG A 96 -1.86 14.68 7.49
N GLU A 97 -1.33 15.31 8.53
CA GLU A 97 -0.66 16.61 8.43
C GLU A 97 0.58 16.53 7.53
N PHE A 98 1.39 15.47 7.65
CA PHE A 98 2.55 15.24 6.79
C PHE A 98 2.15 15.11 5.30
N LEU A 99 1.06 14.40 4.99
CA LEU A 99 0.59 14.21 3.60
C LEU A 99 -0.07 15.45 3.00
N ALA A 100 -0.48 16.42 3.83
CA ALA A 100 -1.10 17.66 3.37
C ALA A 100 -0.08 18.78 3.09
N ALA A 101 1.19 18.55 3.43
CA ALA A 101 2.31 19.47 3.22
C ALA A 101 2.94 19.27 1.83
#